data_AF-A0A0F8YY89-F1
#
_entry.id   AF-A0A0F8YY89-F1
#
_cell.length_a   1.000
_cell.length_b   1.000
_cell.length_c   1.000
_cell.angle_alpha   90.00
_cell.angle_beta   90.00
_cell.angle_gamma   90.00
#
_symmetry.space_group_name_H-M   'P 1'
#
loop_
_entity.id
_entity.type
_entity.pdbx_description
1 polymer ?
#
loop_
_entity_poly.entity_id
_entity_poly.type
_entity_poly.pdbx_seq_one_letter_code
_entity_poly.pdbx_strand_id
1 'polypeptide(L)'
;MKAGIKVIDDKGEDKLYTSNEIAILNVEVVSIESKTGLAHSIGLRIEVVQNAQIRNLRNSTVASTWSIWNVGIIGKNKTDAVRDGVKDFVDKFINAYFSSNKSSRI
;
A
#
# COMPACT_ATOMS: atom_id res chain seq x y z
N MET A 1 -20.02 -3.39 -5.22
CA MET A 1 -19.04 -3.16 -6.30
C MET A 1 -17.76 -3.90 -5.98
N LYS A 2 -17.20 -4.71 -6.89
CA LYS A 2 -15.85 -5.29 -6.74
C LYS A 2 -14.86 -4.32 -7.39
N ALA A 3 -13.89 -3.84 -6.63
CA ALA A 3 -12.98 -2.74 -6.98
C ALA A 3 -11.97 -3.03 -8.10
N GLY A 4 -12.13 -4.10 -8.89
CA GLY A 4 -11.16 -4.46 -9.94
C GLY A 4 -9.74 -4.72 -9.42
N ILE A 5 -9.56 -4.90 -8.11
CA ILE A 5 -8.25 -5.07 -7.47
C ILE A 5 -7.65 -6.40 -7.92
N LYS A 6 -6.46 -6.33 -8.52
CA LYS A 6 -5.64 -7.48 -8.88
C LYS A 6 -4.47 -7.55 -7.91
N VAL A 7 -4.34 -8.68 -7.21
CA VAL A 7 -3.14 -8.98 -6.40
C VAL A 7 -2.04 -9.44 -7.34
N ILE A 8 -0.84 -8.91 -7.14
CA ILE A 8 0.31 -9.13 -8.00
C ILE A 8 1.48 -9.52 -7.10
N ASP A 9 2.21 -10.55 -7.49
CA ASP A 9 3.43 -11.00 -6.82
C ASP A 9 4.66 -10.30 -7.41
N ASP A 10 5.82 -10.48 -6.79
CA ASP A 10 7.09 -9.84 -7.19
C ASP A 10 7.43 -10.05 -8.69
N LYS A 11 6.90 -11.10 -9.32
CA LYS A 11 7.11 -11.42 -10.75
C LYS A 11 6.22 -10.61 -11.70
N GLY A 12 5.18 -9.96 -11.20
CA GLY A 12 4.27 -9.12 -11.98
C GLY A 12 4.52 -7.61 -11.84
N GLU A 13 5.45 -7.20 -10.97
CA GLU A 13 5.73 -5.79 -10.64
C GLU A 13 6.26 -5.00 -11.85
N ASP A 14 7.18 -5.59 -12.62
CA ASP A 14 7.86 -4.95 -13.77
C ASP A 14 6.89 -4.46 -14.86
N LYS A 15 5.67 -4.99 -14.92
CA LYS A 15 4.67 -4.66 -15.96
C LYS A 15 3.72 -3.53 -15.56
N LEU A 16 3.75 -3.05 -14.32
CA LEU A 16 2.78 -2.08 -13.81
C LEU A 16 3.26 -0.64 -13.86
N TYR A 17 4.56 -0.42 -13.69
CA TYR A 17 5.16 0.92 -13.64
C TYR A 17 5.14 1.68 -14.97
N THR A 18 4.73 1.03 -16.06
CA THR A 18 4.67 1.63 -17.42
C THR A 18 3.28 2.13 -17.81
N SER A 19 2.23 1.82 -17.04
CA SER A 19 0.87 2.29 -17.33
C SER A 19 0.56 3.59 -16.61
N ASN A 20 0.16 4.62 -17.36
CA ASN A 20 -0.28 5.91 -16.80
C ASN A 20 -1.66 5.84 -16.11
N GLU A 21 -2.34 4.70 -16.20
CA GLU A 21 -3.73 4.55 -15.74
C GLU A 21 -3.86 3.73 -14.45
N ILE A 22 -2.75 3.20 -13.91
CA ILE A 22 -2.79 2.28 -12.78
C ILE A 22 -2.16 2.95 -11.55
N ALA A 23 -2.97 3.11 -10.51
CA ALA A 23 -2.46 3.33 -9.16
C ALA A 23 -2.10 1.97 -8.54
N ILE A 24 -0.89 1.85 -8.01
CA ILE A 24 -0.37 0.64 -7.37
C ILE A 24 -0.41 0.85 -5.87
N LEU A 25 -1.09 -0.04 -5.15
CA LEU A 25 -1.06 -0.09 -3.70
C LEU A 25 0.03 -1.09 -3.27
N ASN A 26 1.14 -0.57 -2.78
CA ASN A 26 2.23 -1.33 -2.20
C ASN A 26 1.97 -1.57 -0.71
N VAL A 27 2.12 -2.81 -0.26
CA VAL A 27 1.99 -3.21 1.14
C VAL A 27 3.26 -3.97 1.52
N GLU A 28 4.11 -3.34 2.31
CA GLU A 28 5.37 -3.89 2.78
C GLU A 28 5.28 -4.14 4.29
N VAL A 29 5.57 -5.38 4.70
CA VAL A 29 5.65 -5.77 6.11
C VAL A 29 7.04 -6.34 6.36
N VAL A 30 7.82 -5.67 7.21
CA VAL A 30 9.13 -6.13 7.66
C VAL A 30 9.01 -6.57 9.11
N SER A 31 9.63 -7.70 9.45
CA SER A 31 9.63 -8.24 10.81
C SER A 31 11.04 -8.63 11.22
N ILE A 32 11.42 -8.26 12.45
CA ILE A 32 12.67 -8.67 13.08
C ILE A 32 12.33 -9.31 14.43
N GLU A 33 12.69 -10.59 14.59
CA GLU A 33 12.50 -11.28 15.87
C GLU A 33 13.47 -10.75 16.93
N SER A 34 12.94 -10.55 18.15
CA SER A 34 13.74 -10.19 19.31
C SER A 34 14.69 -11.32 19.72
N LYS A 35 15.81 -10.99 20.38
CA LYS A 35 16.78 -11.99 20.86
C LYS A 35 16.18 -13.03 21.81
N THR A 36 15.12 -12.69 22.54
CA THR A 36 14.43 -13.60 23.46
C THR A 36 13.43 -14.50 22.75
N GLY A 37 13.09 -14.23 21.48
CA GLY A 37 12.05 -14.92 20.75
C GLY A 37 10.65 -14.72 21.32
N LEU A 38 10.44 -13.71 22.17
CA LEU A 38 9.13 -13.44 22.78
C LEU A 38 8.31 -12.43 21.98
N ALA A 39 8.97 -11.63 21.15
CA ALA A 39 8.37 -10.56 20.37
C ALA A 39 9.05 -10.36 19.01
N HIS A 40 8.35 -9.68 18.11
CA HIS A 40 8.88 -9.16 16.86
C HIS A 40 8.71 -7.64 16.83
N SER A 41 9.74 -6.95 16.35
CA SER A 41 9.61 -5.57 15.88
C SER A 41 9.10 -5.61 14.44
N ILE A 42 8.04 -4.87 14.17
CA ILE A 42 7.38 -4.83 12.87
C ILE A 42 7.50 -3.42 12.30
N GLY A 43 7.84 -3.33 11.02
CA GLY A 43 7.63 -2.17 10.18
C GLY A 43 6.53 -2.46 9.17
N LEU A 44 5.55 -1.57 9.07
CA LEU A 44 4.50 -1.61 8.07
C LEU A 44 4.57 -0.33 7.23
N ARG A 45 4.67 -0.50 5.92
CA ARG A 45 4.54 0.58 4.95
C ARG A 45 3.44 0.23 3.97
N ILE A 46 2.47 1.12 3.84
CA ILE A 46 1.43 1.03 2.83
C ILE A 46 1.47 2.31 2.02
N GLU A 47 1.58 2.17 0.70
CA GLU A 47 1.83 3.30 -0.19
C GLU A 47 1.08 3.16 -1.50
N VAL A 48 0.61 4.29 -2.02
CA VAL A 48 0.00 4.40 -3.33
C VAL A 48 0.96 5.13 -4.24
N VAL A 49 1.45 4.40 -5.22
CA VAL A 49 2.35 4.90 -6.24
C VAL A 49 1.55 5.05 -7.54
N GLN A 50 1.60 6.24 -8.14
CA GLN A 50 0.94 6.50 -9.42
C GLN A 50 1.72 7.53 -10.24
N ASN A 51 1.46 7.56 -11.55
CA ASN A 51 1.99 8.59 -12.43
C ASN A 51 1.32 9.93 -12.11
N ALA A 52 2.11 10.89 -11.61
CA ALA A 52 1.68 12.24 -11.31
C ALA A 52 2.20 13.21 -12.39
N GLN A 53 1.33 14.10 -12.86
CA GLN A 53 1.72 15.21 -13.73
C GLN A 53 1.97 16.45 -12.88
N ILE A 54 3.14 17.06 -13.06
CA ILE A 54 3.44 18.35 -12.44
C ILE A 54 2.89 19.43 -13.37
N ARG A 55 1.85 20.16 -12.94
CA ARG A 55 1.06 21.09 -13.78
C ARG A 55 1.87 22.06 -14.65
N ASN A 56 3.08 22.42 -14.22
CA ASN A 56 3.96 23.39 -14.89
C ASN A 56 5.12 22.75 -15.65
N LEU A 57 5.27 21.44 -15.63
CA LEU A 57 6.27 20.70 -16.38
C LEU A 57 5.53 19.70 -17.28
N ARG A 58 5.86 19.63 -18.57
CA ARG A 58 5.28 18.62 -19.48
C ARG A 58 5.77 17.19 -19.20
N ASN A 59 6.27 16.94 -17.99
CA ASN A 59 6.85 15.69 -17.55
C ASN A 59 5.93 15.06 -16.51
N SER A 60 5.65 13.78 -16.68
CA SER A 60 5.10 12.93 -15.62
C SER A 60 6.22 12.29 -14.83
N THR A 61 5.97 12.03 -13.56
CA THR A 61 6.86 11.24 -12.71
C THR A 61 6.03 10.29 -11.87
N VAL A 62 6.62 9.13 -11.55
CA VAL A 62 6.02 8.19 -10.61
C VAL A 62 6.20 8.74 -9.20
N ALA A 63 5.10 8.99 -8.50
CA ALA A 63 5.13 9.60 -7.18
C ALA A 63 4.27 8.83 -6.18
N SER A 64 4.75 8.83 -4.93
CA SER A 64 3.93 8.51 -3.76
C SER A 64 2.85 9.57 -3.62
N THR A 65 1.59 9.18 -3.70
CA THR A 65 0.46 10.11 -3.56
C THR A 65 -0.31 9.93 -2.27
N TRP A 66 -0.11 8.79 -1.62
CA TRP A 66 -0.63 8.51 -0.29
C TRP A 66 0.26 7.46 0.36
N SER A 67 0.61 7.65 1.63
CA SER A 67 1.34 6.62 2.37
C SER A 67 0.99 6.65 3.85
N ILE A 68 1.06 5.48 4.46
CA ILE A 68 1.03 5.28 5.91
C ILE A 68 2.24 4.42 6.27
N TRP A 69 2.91 4.86 7.32
CA TRP A 69 4.04 4.19 7.91
C TRP A 69 3.72 3.91 9.37
N ASN A 70 3.94 2.69 9.81
CA ASN A 70 3.74 2.30 11.20
C ASN A 70 4.86 1.38 11.64
N VAL A 71 5.28 1.52 12.89
CA VAL A 71 6.25 0.64 13.53
C VAL A 71 5.70 0.18 14.86
N GLY A 72 5.95 -1.06 15.22
CA GLY A 72 5.39 -1.61 16.44
C GLY A 72 6.17 -2.81 16.94
N ILE A 73 5.77 -3.28 18.12
CA ILE A 73 6.26 -4.53 18.70
C ILE A 73 5.05 -5.40 18.94
N ILE A 74 5.11 -6.65 18.47
CA ILE A 74 4.08 -7.65 18.70
C ILE A 74 4.67 -8.84 19.45
N GLY A 75 3.87 -9.51 20.28
CA GLY A 75 4.27 -10.80 20.83
C GLY A 75 4.37 -11.86 19.73
N LYS A 76 5.23 -12.87 19.92
CA LYS A 76 5.46 -13.96 18.95
C LYS A 76 4.18 -14.62 18.43
N ASN A 77 3.18 -14.77 19.29
CA ASN A 77 1.92 -15.44 18.96
C ASN A 77 0.81 -14.45 18.53
N LYS A 78 1.17 -13.22 18.15
CA LYS A 78 0.23 -12.14 17.80
C LYS A 78 0.45 -11.61 16.38
N THR A 79 1.03 -12.41 15.50
CA THR A 79 1.23 -12.07 14.08
C THR A 79 -0.09 -11.80 13.35
N ASP A 80 -1.19 -12.44 13.75
CA ASP A 80 -2.53 -12.16 13.21
C ASP A 80 -2.95 -10.70 13.40
N ALA A 81 -2.52 -10.05 14.47
CA ALA A 81 -2.82 -8.63 14.71
C ALA A 81 -2.17 -7.70 13.66
N VAL A 82 -1.04 -8.11 13.06
CA VAL A 82 -0.41 -7.36 11.96
C VAL A 82 -1.27 -7.48 10.70
N ARG A 83 -1.80 -8.67 10.43
CA ARG A 83 -2.69 -8.91 9.30
C ARG A 83 -3.96 -8.07 9.42
N ASP A 84 -4.56 -8.03 10.61
CA ASP A 84 -5.75 -7.20 10.88
C ASP A 84 -5.43 -5.71 10.72
N GLY A 85 -4.29 -5.25 11.24
CA GLY A 85 -3.84 -3.87 11.04
C GLY A 85 -3.65 -3.50 9.57
N VAL A 86 -2.99 -4.37 8.78
CA VAL A 86 -2.83 -4.19 7.33
C VAL A 86 -4.20 -4.07 6.65
N LYS A 87 -5.13 -4.98 6.97
CA LYS A 87 -6.48 -4.97 6.41
C LYS A 87 -7.18 -3.64 6.69
N ASP A 88 -7.14 -3.14 7.92
CA ASP A 88 -7.76 -1.87 8.29
C ASP A 88 -7.17 -0.68 7.51
N PHE A 89 -5.86 -0.68 7.28
CA PHE A 89 -5.22 0.37 6.48
C PHE A 89 -5.57 0.27 4.99
N VAL A 90 -5.63 -0.93 4.44
CA VAL A 90 -6.07 -1.16 3.05
C VAL A 90 -7.53 -0.72 2.89
N ASP A 91 -8.41 -1.03 3.83
CA ASP A 91 -9.81 -0.59 3.82
C ASP A 91 -9.91 0.94 3.90
N LYS A 92 -9.11 1.60 4.75
CA LYS A 92 -9.01 3.06 4.79
C LYS A 92 -8.58 3.64 3.45
N PHE A 93 -7.57 3.04 2.81
CA PHE A 93 -7.13 3.46 1.48
C PHE A 93 -8.26 3.31 0.45
N ILE A 94 -8.88 2.14 0.33
CA ILE A 94 -9.94 1.87 -0.65
C ILE A 94 -11.08 2.87 -0.48
N ASN A 95 -11.49 3.12 0.76
CA ASN A 95 -12.54 4.09 1.07
C ASN A 95 -12.14 5.52 0.70
N ALA A 96 -10.91 5.94 1.04
CA ALA A 96 -10.40 7.26 0.68
C ALA A 96 -10.28 7.44 -0.84
N TYR A 97 -9.76 6.44 -1.53
CA TYR A 97 -9.63 6.39 -2.99
C TYR A 97 -10.99 6.55 -3.66
N PHE A 98 -12.00 5.75 -3.26
CA PHE A 98 -13.34 5.89 -3.83
C PHE A 98 -14.02 7.19 -3.43
N SER A 99 -13.78 7.72 -2.23
CA SER A 99 -14.37 9.00 -1.84
C SER A 99 -13.84 10.17 -2.68
N SER A 100 -12.57 10.14 -3.06
CA SER A 100 -11.91 11.19 -3.83
C SER A 100 -12.11 11.01 -5.35
N ASN A 101 -12.16 9.76 -5.82
CA ASN A 101 -12.36 9.41 -7.23
C ASN A 101 -13.82 9.07 -7.57
N LYS A 102 -14.76 9.70 -6.86
CA LYS A 102 -16.21 9.61 -7.08
C LYS A 102 -16.64 10.39 -8.33
N SER A 103 -16.00 10.17 -9.48
CA SER A 103 -16.54 10.48 -10.82
C SER A 103 -15.56 10.12 -11.93
N SER A 104 -15.70 8.92 -12.49
CA SER A 104 -15.33 8.63 -13.89
C SER A 104 -16.27 7.58 -14.51
N ARG A 105 -17.53 7.59 -14.07
CA ARG A 105 -18.65 6.93 -14.76
C ARG A 105 -19.75 7.96 -14.96
N ILE A 106 -19.61 8.72 -16.05
CA ILE A 106 -20.74 9.07 -16.92
C ILE A 106 -20.74 8.00 -18.01
#